data_AF-A0A0A9Z9J8-F1
#
_entry.id   AF-A0A0A9Z9J8-F1
#
_cell.length_a   1.000
_cell.length_b   1.000
_cell.length_c   1.000
_cell.angle_alpha   90.00
_cell.angle_beta   90.00
_cell.angle_gamma   90.00
#
_symmetry.space_group_name_H-M   'P 1'
#
loop_
_entity.id
_entity.type
_entity.pdbx_description
1 polymer ?
#
loop_
_entity_poly.entity_id
_entity_poly.type
_entity_poly.pdbx_seq_one_letter_code
_entity_poly.pdbx_strand_id
1 'polypeptide(L)'
;HLGDLVHDTLLFPSGGVLLSAGGTTIKVWDILGGGKLLHSIESHKDIVTNIMLDASSSRLLSSSLDTFVQFHDTVTYELTHSIKYSHGILSCNFSPNSHTLAVGLLNGSLHLRALQDRRTTVDGTTRVNASQKNVSKFYKKNHSL
;
A
#
# COMPACT_ATOMS: atom_id res chain seq x y z
N HIS A 1 -1.15 -18.50 -23.16
CA HIS A 1 -1.29 -17.65 -21.97
C HIS A 1 -0.69 -16.29 -22.28
N LEU A 2 -1.52 -15.29 -22.64
CA LEU A 2 -1.06 -13.90 -22.60
C LEU A 2 -0.75 -13.61 -21.13
N GLY A 3 0.48 -13.22 -20.82
CA GLY A 3 0.84 -12.82 -19.46
C GLY A 3 0.02 -11.60 -19.05
N ASP A 4 -0.39 -11.55 -17.78
CA ASP A 4 -1.09 -10.39 -17.26
C ASP A 4 -0.21 -9.15 -17.35
N LEU A 5 -0.82 -8.00 -17.64
CA LEU A 5 -0.14 -6.72 -17.68
C LEU A 5 0.48 -6.43 -16.31
N VAL A 6 1.78 -6.15 -16.30
CA VAL A 6 2.48 -5.68 -15.11
C VAL A 6 2.25 -4.18 -14.99
N HIS A 7 1.62 -3.77 -13.91
CA HIS A 7 1.28 -2.36 -13.66
C HIS A 7 2.36 -1.64 -12.86
N ASP A 8 3.04 -2.36 -11.97
CA ASP A 8 4.05 -1.75 -11.10
C ASP A 8 5.10 -2.77 -10.65
N THR A 9 6.27 -2.27 -10.30
CA THR A 9 7.42 -3.06 -9.83
C THR A 9 8.15 -2.34 -8.71
N LEU A 10 8.59 -3.08 -7.71
CA LEU A 10 9.21 -2.52 -6.51
C LEU A 10 10.45 -3.32 -6.10
N LEU A 11 11.59 -2.65 -6.04
CA LEU A 11 12.84 -3.24 -5.55
C LEU A 11 12.96 -3.01 -4.04
N PHE A 12 13.26 -4.06 -3.28
CA PHE A 12 13.59 -3.89 -1.87
C PHE A 12 14.89 -3.11 -1.71
N PRO A 13 15.01 -2.22 -0.69
CA PRO A 13 16.26 -1.49 -0.43
C PRO A 13 17.48 -2.38 -0.18
N SER A 14 17.27 -3.63 0.26
CA SER A 14 18.34 -4.62 0.40
C SER A 14 18.91 -5.12 -0.94
N GLY A 15 18.22 -4.85 -2.06
CA GLY A 15 18.64 -5.22 -3.42
C GLY A 15 18.43 -6.69 -3.78
N GLY A 16 18.00 -7.53 -2.83
CA GLY A 16 17.87 -8.98 -3.06
C GLY A 16 16.53 -9.42 -3.66
N VAL A 17 15.48 -8.63 -3.46
CA VAL A 17 14.10 -9.01 -3.75
C VAL A 17 13.42 -7.97 -4.63
N LEU A 18 12.74 -8.43 -5.69
CA LEU A 18 11.87 -7.63 -6.55
C LEU A 18 10.42 -8.08 -6.35
N LEU A 19 9.50 -7.13 -6.28
CA LEU A 19 8.08 -7.37 -6.37
C LEU A 19 7.57 -6.89 -7.73
N SER A 20 6.63 -7.63 -8.32
CA SER A 20 5.91 -7.21 -9.52
C SER A 20 4.41 -7.37 -9.31
N ALA A 21 3.64 -6.31 -9.54
CA ALA A 21 2.18 -6.33 -9.54
C ALA A 21 1.67 -6.59 -10.96
N GLY A 22 1.02 -7.74 -11.17
CA GLY A 22 0.49 -8.14 -12.48
C GLY A 22 -0.88 -8.78 -12.35
N GLY A 23 -1.85 -8.29 -13.13
CA GLY A 23 -3.25 -8.70 -12.98
C GLY A 23 -3.71 -8.48 -11.54
N THR A 24 -4.27 -9.52 -10.92
CA THR A 24 -4.74 -9.48 -9.52
C THR A 24 -3.69 -9.96 -8.51
N THR A 25 -2.46 -10.22 -8.96
CA THR A 25 -1.43 -10.92 -8.18
C THR A 25 -0.19 -10.06 -7.99
N ILE A 26 0.50 -10.28 -6.87
CA ILE A 26 1.82 -9.69 -6.63
C ILE A 26 2.82 -10.82 -6.49
N LYS A 27 3.84 -10.82 -7.33
CA LYS A 27 4.88 -11.84 -7.35
C LYS A 27 6.15 -11.32 -6.69
N VAL A 28 6.78 -12.17 -5.89
CA VAL A 28 8.04 -11.93 -5.19
C VAL A 28 9.14 -12.71 -5.89
N TRP A 29 10.21 -12.04 -6.29
CA TRP A 29 11.31 -12.61 -7.06
C TRP A 29 12.63 -12.47 -6.31
N ASP A 30 13.41 -13.55 -6.28
CA ASP A 30 14.80 -13.55 -5.85
C ASP A 30 15.68 -13.11 -7.02
N ILE A 31 16.27 -11.92 -6.91
CA ILE A 31 17.12 -11.37 -7.95
C ILE A 31 18.52 -11.99 -7.87
N LEU A 32 19.03 -12.22 -6.65
CA LEU A 32 20.36 -12.76 -6.42
C LEU A 32 20.44 -14.24 -6.81
N GLY A 33 19.33 -14.97 -6.65
CA GLY A 33 19.17 -16.36 -7.07
C GLY A 33 18.85 -16.57 -8.55
N GLY A 34 18.95 -15.53 -9.38
CA GLY A 34 18.75 -15.61 -10.84
C GLY A 34 17.31 -15.42 -11.32
N GLY A 35 16.51 -14.63 -10.60
CA GLY A 35 15.13 -14.31 -10.98
C GLY A 35 14.11 -15.39 -10.64
N LYS A 36 14.34 -16.18 -9.58
CA LYS A 36 13.42 -17.24 -9.17
C LYS A 36 12.18 -16.64 -8.52
N LEU A 37 11.00 -17.18 -8.85
CA LEU A 37 9.77 -16.83 -8.14
C LEU A 37 9.81 -17.45 -6.73
N LEU A 38 9.79 -16.61 -5.70
CA LEU A 38 9.77 -17.02 -4.29
C LEU A 38 8.34 -17.19 -3.76
N HIS A 39 7.46 -16.26 -4.11
CA HIS A 39 6.11 -16.21 -3.56
C HIS A 39 5.13 -15.51 -4.52
N SER A 40 3.84 -15.84 -4.37
CA SER A 40 2.74 -15.21 -5.10
C SER A 40 1.65 -14.82 -4.11
N ILE A 41 1.35 -13.53 -4.04
CA ILE A 41 0.35 -12.96 -3.15
C ILE A 41 -0.93 -12.76 -3.96
N GLU A 42 -1.95 -13.54 -3.63
CA GLU A 42 -3.26 -13.55 -4.31
C GLU A 42 -4.35 -13.04 -3.37
N SER A 43 -4.34 -11.74 -3.11
CA SER A 43 -5.23 -11.12 -2.11
C SER A 43 -6.23 -10.12 -2.69
N HIS A 44 -5.95 -9.58 -3.88
CA HIS A 44 -6.83 -8.66 -4.58
C HIS A 44 -7.80 -9.38 -5.51
N LYS A 45 -9.00 -8.82 -5.67
CA LYS A 45 -10.05 -9.38 -6.56
C LYS A 45 -10.07 -8.76 -7.95
N ASP A 46 -9.27 -7.72 -8.14
CA ASP A 46 -9.16 -6.96 -9.39
C ASP A 46 -7.73 -6.45 -9.55
N ILE A 47 -7.45 -5.80 -10.67
CA ILE A 47 -6.12 -5.34 -11.08
C ILE A 47 -5.42 -4.57 -9.95
N VAL A 48 -4.25 -5.06 -9.56
CA VAL A 48 -3.33 -4.35 -8.67
C VAL A 48 -2.69 -3.22 -9.46
N THR A 49 -2.95 -1.98 -9.04
CA THR A 49 -2.54 -0.79 -9.76
C THR A 49 -1.20 -0.24 -9.29
N ASN A 50 -0.83 -0.50 -8.04
CA ASN A 50 0.38 0.07 -7.41
C ASN A 50 0.83 -0.79 -6.23
N ILE A 51 2.15 -0.86 -6.00
CA ILE A 51 2.78 -1.51 -4.86
C ILE A 51 3.87 -0.62 -4.25
N MET A 52 4.01 -0.62 -2.93
CA MET A 52 5.08 0.14 -2.27
C MET A 52 5.44 -0.44 -0.91
N LEU A 53 6.61 -0.05 -0.40
CA LEU A 53 7.02 -0.31 0.98
C LEU A 53 6.69 0.90 1.86
N ASP A 54 6.49 0.64 3.14
CA ASP A 54 6.57 1.68 4.15
C ASP A 54 8.04 2.13 4.35
N ALA A 55 8.24 3.22 5.09
CA ALA A 55 9.57 3.79 5.34
C ALA A 55 10.50 2.82 6.08
N SER A 56 9.95 1.88 6.85
CA SER A 56 10.73 0.85 7.55
C SER A 56 10.97 -0.42 6.71
N SER A 57 10.37 -0.52 5.52
CA SER A 57 10.37 -1.72 4.68
C SER A 57 9.87 -2.99 5.38
N SER A 58 9.02 -2.83 6.41
CA SER A 58 8.39 -3.93 7.13
C SER A 58 6.99 -4.25 6.63
N ARG A 59 6.38 -3.32 5.88
CA ARG A 59 5.02 -3.48 5.33
C ARG A 59 5.02 -3.22 3.85
N LEU A 60 4.45 -4.18 3.11
CA LEU A 60 4.12 -4.05 1.70
C LEU A 60 2.69 -3.54 1.59
N LEU A 61 2.50 -2.44 0.87
CA LEU A 61 1.19 -1.95 0.49
C LEU A 61 0.92 -2.30 -0.96
N SER A 62 -0.33 -2.65 -1.21
CA SER A 62 -0.86 -2.84 -2.54
C SER A 62 -2.21 -2.15 -2.67
N SER A 63 -2.43 -1.47 -3.78
CA SER A 63 -3.72 -0.88 -4.12
C SER A 63 -4.29 -1.50 -5.38
N SER A 64 -5.61 -1.61 -5.44
CA SER A 64 -6.30 -2.24 -6.56
C SER A 64 -7.56 -1.48 -6.99
N LEU A 65 -8.02 -1.79 -8.20
CA LEU A 65 -9.34 -1.40 -8.69
C LEU A 65 -10.48 -2.03 -7.88
N ASP A 66 -10.20 -3.06 -7.06
CA ASP A 66 -11.17 -3.70 -6.15
C ASP A 66 -11.62 -2.80 -4.97
N THR A 67 -11.15 -1.54 -4.93
CA THR A 67 -11.41 -0.51 -3.92
C THR A 67 -10.65 -0.66 -2.60
N PHE A 68 -9.73 -1.62 -2.50
CA PHE A 68 -8.93 -1.84 -1.31
C PHE A 68 -7.48 -1.37 -1.47
N VAL A 69 -6.97 -0.74 -0.41
CA VAL A 69 -5.54 -0.73 -0.10
C VAL A 69 -5.28 -1.82 0.93
N GLN A 70 -4.43 -2.77 0.61
CA GLN A 70 -4.07 -3.88 1.48
C GLN A 70 -2.63 -3.71 1.99
N PHE A 71 -2.39 -4.18 3.20
CA PHE A 71 -1.11 -4.14 3.90
C PHE A 71 -0.70 -5.57 4.21
N HIS A 72 0.45 -5.97 3.72
CA HIS A 72 1.04 -7.28 3.93
C HIS A 72 2.33 -7.12 4.75
N ASP A 73 2.62 -8.10 5.59
CA ASP A 73 3.93 -8.22 6.24
C ASP A 73 4.98 -8.59 5.18
N THR A 74 6.16 -7.98 5.17
CA THR A 74 7.17 -8.24 4.12
C THR A 74 7.95 -9.54 4.32
N VAL A 75 7.86 -10.16 5.50
CA VAL A 75 8.52 -11.42 5.83
C VAL A 75 7.59 -12.60 5.56
N THR A 76 6.34 -12.53 6.05
CA THR A 76 5.37 -13.62 5.88
C THR A 76 4.50 -13.46 4.63
N TYR A 77 4.43 -12.26 4.05
CA TYR A 77 3.50 -11.89 2.98
C TYR A 77 2.01 -12.05 3.32
N GLU A 78 1.70 -12.16 4.62
CA GLU A 78 0.33 -12.28 5.09
C GLU A 78 -0.37 -10.93 5.19
N LEU A 79 -1.66 -10.91 4.83
CA LEU A 79 -2.51 -9.74 4.95
C LEU A 79 -2.69 -9.33 6.42
N THR A 80 -2.11 -8.20 6.80
CA THR A 80 -2.19 -7.66 8.16
C THR A 80 -3.36 -6.69 8.33
N HIS A 81 -3.62 -5.86 7.31
CA HIS A 81 -4.67 -4.85 7.37
C HIS A 81 -5.20 -4.51 5.97
N SER A 82 -6.45 -4.05 5.89
CA SER A 82 -7.02 -3.54 4.65
C SER A 82 -7.89 -2.32 4.90
N ILE A 83 -7.88 -1.40 3.94
CA ILE A 83 -8.64 -0.17 3.96
C ILE A 83 -9.51 -0.12 2.72
N LYS A 84 -10.83 -0.02 2.93
CA LYS A 84 -11.81 0.13 1.86
C LYS A 84 -12.00 1.61 1.50
N TYR A 85 -12.05 1.88 0.19
CA TYR A 85 -12.41 3.17 -0.40
C TYR A 85 -13.74 3.05 -1.17
N SER A 86 -14.29 4.19 -1.59
CA SER A 86 -15.58 4.22 -2.28
C SER A 86 -15.50 3.83 -3.76
N HIS A 87 -14.32 3.90 -4.37
CA HIS A 87 -14.06 3.63 -5.79
C HIS A 87 -12.71 2.94 -5.94
N GLY A 88 -12.46 2.39 -7.13
CA GLY A 88 -11.18 1.77 -7.48
C GLY A 88 -10.02 2.74 -7.32
N ILE A 89 -8.86 2.22 -6.92
CA ILE A 89 -7.68 3.03 -6.62
C ILE A 89 -6.74 3.02 -7.82
N LEU A 90 -6.41 4.20 -8.32
CA LEU A 90 -5.50 4.36 -9.45
C LEU A 90 -4.05 4.57 -9.03
N SER A 91 -3.84 5.22 -7.89
CA SER A 91 -2.50 5.46 -7.36
C SER A 91 -2.54 5.62 -5.85
N CYS A 92 -1.43 5.30 -5.20
CA CYS A 92 -1.23 5.56 -3.79
C CYS A 92 0.21 6.00 -3.52
N ASN A 93 0.46 6.71 -2.42
CA ASN A 93 1.82 6.99 -1.94
C ASN A 93 1.85 7.31 -0.44
N PHE A 94 2.99 7.06 0.20
CA PHE A 94 3.27 7.43 1.59
C PHE A 94 3.95 8.78 1.69
N SER A 95 3.76 9.45 2.83
CA SER A 95 4.71 10.45 3.29
C SER A 95 6.05 9.79 3.68
N PRO A 96 7.19 10.50 3.62
CA PRO A 96 8.50 9.93 3.96
C PRO A 96 8.59 9.30 5.35
N ASN A 97 7.76 9.74 6.30
CA ASN A 97 7.66 9.20 7.65
C ASN A 97 6.59 8.10 7.83
N SER A 98 5.91 7.68 6.75
CA SER A 98 4.80 6.71 6.74
C SER A 98 3.59 7.04 7.62
N HIS A 99 3.47 8.30 8.08
CA HIS A 99 2.33 8.73 8.89
C HIS A 99 1.14 9.20 8.08
N THR A 100 1.28 9.42 6.77
CA THR A 100 0.19 9.82 5.89
C THR A 100 0.20 8.99 4.63
N LEU A 101 -0.96 8.47 4.26
CA LEU A 101 -1.22 7.81 3.00
C LEU A 101 -2.05 8.72 2.10
N ALA A 102 -1.57 8.95 0.88
CA ALA A 102 -2.30 9.61 -0.18
C ALA A 102 -2.84 8.56 -1.16
N VAL A 103 -4.12 8.65 -1.51
CA VAL A 103 -4.79 7.68 -2.39
C VAL A 103 -5.62 8.42 -3.44
N GLY A 104 -5.28 8.21 -4.71
CA GLY A 104 -6.02 8.72 -5.86
C GLY A 104 -7.06 7.70 -6.31
N LEU A 105 -8.33 8.10 -6.30
CA LEU A 105 -9.45 7.26 -6.70
C LEU A 105 -9.84 7.49 -8.16
N LEU A 106 -10.45 6.47 -8.77
CA LEU A 106 -10.94 6.50 -10.15
C LEU A 106 -11.94 7.63 -10.44
N ASN A 107 -12.68 8.08 -9.41
CA ASN A 107 -13.62 9.20 -9.53
C ASN A 107 -12.95 10.59 -9.55
N GLY A 108 -11.61 10.65 -9.60
CA GLY A 108 -10.83 11.88 -9.60
C GLY A 108 -10.62 12.52 -8.22
N SER A 109 -11.02 11.84 -7.13
CA SER A 109 -10.83 12.35 -5.76
C SER A 109 -9.49 11.89 -5.19
N LEU A 110 -8.83 12.78 -4.45
CA LEU A 110 -7.65 12.44 -3.64
C LEU A 110 -8.05 12.32 -2.17
N HIS A 111 -7.75 11.19 -1.56
CA HIS A 111 -7.93 10.93 -0.14
C HIS A 111 -6.58 10.96 0.58
N LEU A 112 -6.46 11.81 1.60
CA LEU A 112 -5.35 11.78 2.54
C LEU A 112 -5.82 11.12 3.83
N ARG A 113 -5.04 10.16 4.33
CA ARG A 113 -5.32 9.46 5.57
C ARG A 113 -4.10 9.45 6.47
N ALA A 114 -4.24 9.99 7.67
CA ALA A 114 -3.22 9.80 8.70
C ALA A 114 -3.23 8.34 9.18
N LEU A 115 -2.05 7.73 9.23
CA LEU A 115 -1.82 6.40 9.75
C LEU A 115 -1.14 6.57 11.11
N GLN A 116 -1.81 6.13 12.17
CA GLN A 116 -1.29 6.26 13.53
C GLN A 116 -0.06 5.36 13.68
N ASP A 117 1.02 5.91 14.24
CA ASP A 117 2.18 5.13 14.63
C ASP A 117 1.77 4.22 15.80
N ARG A 118 1.67 2.90 15.58
CA ARG A 118 1.46 1.91 16.66
C ARG A 118 2.77 1.63 17.40
N ARG A 119 3.56 2.66 17.70
CA ARG A 119 4.63 2.56 18.68
C ARG A 119 4.00 2.64 20.07
N THR A 120 3.61 1.50 20.61
CA THR A 120 3.50 1.36 22.06
C THR A 120 4.92 1.34 22.61
N THR A 121 5.39 2.46 23.12
CA THR A 121 6.51 2.48 24.07
C THR A 121 6.04 1.76 25.33
N VAL A 122 6.46 0.49 25.48
CA VAL A 122 6.40 -0.19 26.79
C VAL A 122 7.64 0.24 27.54
N ASP A 123 7.65 1.49 28.01
CA ASP A 123 8.50 1.90 29.12
C ASP A 123 7.65 2.84 29.96
N GLY A 124 7.29 2.36 31.14
CA GLY A 124 6.29 2.98 31.99
C GLY A 124 6.73 4.38 32.42
N THR A 125 6.12 5.42 31.85
CA THR A 125 5.66 6.60 32.58
C THR A 125 4.85 7.55 31.69
N THR A 126 3.70 7.94 32.23
CA THR A 126 2.94 9.19 32.00
C THR A 126 1.94 9.27 30.83
N ARG A 127 0.70 8.92 31.17
CA ARG A 127 -0.54 9.76 31.16
C ARG A 127 -0.90 10.67 29.94
N VAL A 128 -1.99 10.25 29.31
CA VAL A 128 -3.24 10.88 28.79
C VAL A 128 -3.27 12.07 27.80
N ASN A 129 -4.26 11.92 26.90
CA ASN A 129 -5.08 12.92 26.19
C ASN A 129 -4.48 13.51 24.88
N ALA A 130 -5.25 13.85 23.84
CA ALA A 130 -6.67 14.17 23.74
C ALA A 130 -7.23 13.97 22.31
N SER A 131 -8.56 13.87 22.23
CA SER A 131 -9.43 14.32 21.12
C SER A 131 -9.11 13.90 19.70
N GLN A 132 -9.83 12.85 19.30
CA GLN A 132 -10.02 12.38 17.94
C GLN A 132 -10.48 13.49 17.00
N LYS A 133 -9.72 13.72 15.91
CA LYS A 133 -10.24 14.32 14.67
C LYS A 133 -9.72 13.51 13.49
N ASN A 134 -10.56 12.61 12.98
CA ASN A 134 -10.40 12.06 11.63
C ASN A 134 -10.66 13.21 10.65
N VAL A 135 -9.60 13.90 10.21
CA VAL A 135 -9.73 14.90 9.15
C VAL A 135 -9.49 14.20 7.81
N SER A 136 -10.55 13.59 7.26
CA SER A 136 -10.58 13.28 5.84
C SER A 136 -10.76 14.60 5.09
N LYS A 137 -9.67 15.15 4.54
CA LYS A 137 -9.73 16.37 3.74
C LYS A 137 -10.01 15.98 2.29
N PHE A 138 -11.20 16.30 1.81
CA PHE A 138 -11.64 16.01 0.45
C PHE A 138 -11.25 17.19 -0.44
N TYR A 139 -10.40 16.95 -1.45
CA TYR A 139 -10.08 17.96 -2.46
C TYR A 139 -10.76 17.55 -3.77
N LYS A 140 -11.80 18.29 -4.16
CA LYS A 140 -12.42 18.20 -5.49
C LYS A 140 -12.05 19.45 -6.27
N LYS A 141 -11.28 19.32 -7.34
CA LYS A 141 -11.04 20.44 -8.25
C LYS A 141 -12.30 20.63 -9.07
N ASN A 142 -13.03 21.72 -8.81
CA ASN A 142 -14.13 22.13 -9.68
C ASN A 142 -13.54 22.62 -11.00
N HIS A 143 -13.74 21.86 -12.07
CA HIS A 143 -13.59 22.40 -13.41
C HIS A 143 -14.90 23.14 -13.75
N SER A 144 -14.90 24.46 -13.56
CA SER A 144 -15.81 25.34 -14.29
C SER A 144 -15.13 25.70 -15.60
N LEU A 145 -15.73 25.28 -16.72
CA LEU A 145 -15.46 25.80 -18.05
C LEU A 145 -15.86 27.28 -18.13
#